data_AF-A0A087TNG7-F1
#
_entry.id   AF-A0A087TNG7-F1
#
_cell.length_a   1.000
_cell.length_b   1.000
_cell.length_c   1.000
_cell.angle_alpha   90.00
_cell.angle_beta   90.00
_cell.angle_gamma   90.00
#
_symmetry.space_group_name_H-M   'P 1'
#
loop_
_entity.id
_entity.type
_entity.pdbx_description
1 polymer ?
#
loop_
_entity_poly.entity_id
_entity_poly.type
_entity_poly.pdbx_seq_one_letter_code
_entity_poly.pdbx_strand_id
1 'polypeptide(L)'
;MQLGIAHKHGIIWDMAWCPSGCWEDPDSEYSSDDMPCLGLLAVACSNSNIYIYSIPHPESLASFTENAPLYSTSPSAVLHPLFGDPCFGTRKSMCISLCWQKSDAYER
;
A
#
# COMPACT_ATOMS: atom_id res chain seq x y z
N MET A 1 1.44 -0.94 -20.11
CA MET A 1 2.43 -0.25 -19.24
C MET A 1 2.66 -1.10 -17.99
N GLN A 2 3.78 -0.93 -17.31
CA GLN A 2 4.11 -1.66 -16.07
C GLN A 2 4.54 -0.64 -15.00
N LEU A 3 4.03 -0.78 -13.77
CA LEU A 3 4.40 0.06 -12.63
C LEU A 3 5.20 -0.79 -11.64
N GLY A 4 6.40 -0.34 -11.29
CA GLY A 4 7.21 -0.97 -10.25
C GLY A 4 7.10 -0.19 -8.94
N ILE A 5 6.87 -0.87 -7.82
CA ILE A 5 6.82 -0.23 -6.50
C ILE A 5 8.09 -0.59 -5.73
N ALA A 6 8.82 0.43 -5.28
CA ALA A 6 10.03 0.25 -4.49
C ALA A 6 9.75 0.45 -3.00
N HIS A 7 10.11 -0.53 -2.17
CA HIS A 7 9.97 -0.46 -0.71
C HIS A 7 11.24 -0.94 0.00
N LYS A 8 11.39 -0.57 1.29
CA LYS A 8 12.58 -0.89 2.11
C LYS A 8 12.23 -1.71 3.38
N HIS A 9 11.14 -2.47 3.33
CA HIS A 9 10.56 -3.11 4.52
C HIS A 9 10.84 -4.61 4.66
N GLY A 10 11.80 -5.12 3.89
CA GLY A 10 12.18 -6.54 3.89
C GLY A 10 11.42 -7.33 2.83
N ILE A 11 11.24 -8.63 3.06
CA ILE A 11 10.58 -9.53 2.11
C ILE A 11 9.07 -9.35 2.22
N ILE A 12 8.38 -9.27 1.07
CA ILE A 12 6.93 -9.33 1.02
C ILE A 12 6.49 -10.79 1.11
N TRP A 13 5.63 -11.09 2.07
CA TRP A 13 5.04 -12.42 2.23
C TRP A 13 3.65 -12.54 1.62
N ASP A 14 2.86 -11.47 1.71
CA ASP A 14 1.50 -11.44 1.19
C ASP A 14 1.13 -10.00 0.80
N MET A 15 0.23 -9.85 -0.16
CA MET A 15 -0.28 -8.56 -0.62
C MET A 15 -1.72 -8.68 -1.10
N ALA A 16 -2.53 -7.68 -0.79
CA ALA A 16 -3.92 -7.63 -1.26
C ALA A 16 -4.36 -6.19 -1.52
N TRP A 17 -5.05 -6.00 -2.64
CA TRP A 17 -5.77 -4.77 -2.93
C TRP A 17 -6.96 -4.63 -1.99
N CYS A 18 -7.20 -3.40 -1.52
CA CYS A 18 -8.43 -3.08 -0.81
C CYS A 18 -9.63 -3.35 -1.74
N PRO A 19 -10.60 -4.16 -1.32
CA PRO A 19 -11.68 -4.62 -2.19
C PRO A 19 -12.69 -3.53 -2.56
N SER A 20 -12.64 -2.38 -1.88
CA SER A 20 -13.57 -1.27 -2.10
C SER A 20 -12.92 0.06 -1.74
N GLY A 21 -13.31 1.11 -2.46
CA GLY A 21 -12.88 2.48 -2.20
C GLY A 21 -11.53 2.84 -2.83
N CYS A 22 -11.26 4.13 -2.90
CA CYS A 22 -10.00 4.73 -3.35
C CYS A 22 -9.61 4.55 -4.83
N TRP A 23 -10.46 3.93 -5.67
CA TRP A 23 -10.30 4.10 -7.11
C TRP A 23 -10.88 5.46 -7.51
N GLU A 24 -10.09 6.22 -8.25
CA GLU A 24 -10.43 7.54 -8.75
C GLU A 24 -10.25 7.56 -10.28
N ASP A 25 -11.08 8.31 -10.99
CA ASP A 25 -11.07 8.33 -12.45
C ASP A 25 -9.82 9.08 -12.97
N PRO A 26 -8.93 8.46 -13.76
CA PRO A 26 -7.69 9.11 -14.19
C PRO A 26 -7.91 10.37 -15.05
N ASP A 27 -9.07 10.53 -15.68
CA ASP A 27 -9.40 11.66 -16.55
C ASP A 27 -10.10 12.82 -15.82
N SER A 28 -10.36 12.67 -14.51
CA SER A 28 -11.01 13.72 -13.72
C SER A 28 -10.08 14.91 -13.45
N GLU A 29 -10.64 16.10 -13.22
CA GLU A 29 -9.86 17.30 -12.90
C GLU A 29 -9.36 17.25 -11.44
N TYR A 30 -8.13 16.81 -11.24
CA TYR A 30 -7.46 16.85 -9.94
C TYR A 30 -6.72 18.18 -9.73
N SER A 31 -6.48 18.51 -8.45
CA SER A 31 -5.56 19.60 -8.11
C SER A 31 -4.17 19.28 -8.68
N SER A 32 -3.38 20.31 -9.01
CA SER A 32 -2.06 20.14 -9.65
C SER A 32 -1.07 19.29 -8.84
N ASP A 33 -1.33 19.13 -7.54
CA ASP A 33 -0.49 18.41 -6.59
C ASP A 33 -0.99 16.98 -6.30
N ASP A 34 -2.25 16.65 -6.66
CA ASP A 34 -2.84 15.34 -6.38
C ASP A 34 -2.86 14.45 -7.63
N MET A 35 -2.43 13.20 -7.45
CA MET A 35 -2.41 12.19 -8.51
C MET A 35 -3.59 11.23 -8.31
N PRO A 36 -4.34 10.88 -9.36
CA PRO A 36 -5.49 10.01 -9.24
C PRO A 36 -5.07 8.64 -8.70
N CYS A 37 -5.78 8.18 -7.68
CA CYS A 37 -5.51 6.91 -7.01
C CYS A 37 -6.14 5.75 -7.79
N LEU A 38 -5.31 4.77 -8.17
CA LEU A 38 -5.76 3.49 -8.71
C LEU A 38 -6.37 2.61 -7.59
N GLY A 39 -5.85 2.73 -6.37
CA GLY A 39 -6.38 2.03 -5.21
C GLY A 39 -5.38 1.89 -4.06
N LEU A 40 -5.81 1.21 -3.00
CA LEU A 40 -4.97 0.90 -1.84
C LEU A 40 -4.41 -0.52 -1.91
N LEU A 41 -3.11 -0.67 -1.72
CA LEU A 41 -2.43 -1.96 -1.64
C LEU A 41 -1.88 -2.19 -0.23
N ALA A 42 -2.34 -3.24 0.44
CA ALA A 42 -1.75 -3.71 1.69
C ALA A 42 -0.65 -4.73 1.42
N VAL A 43 0.45 -4.64 2.16
CA VAL A 43 1.65 -5.47 2.00
C VAL A 43 2.13 -5.97 3.36
N ALA A 44 2.17 -7.29 3.55
CA ALA A 44 2.73 -7.94 4.73
C ALA A 44 4.23 -8.15 4.55
N CYS A 45 5.02 -7.59 5.46
CA CYS A 45 6.47 -7.59 5.39
C CYS A 45 7.12 -8.45 6.48
N SER A 46 8.31 -8.99 6.17
CA SER A 46 9.12 -9.77 7.12
C SER A 46 9.58 -8.99 8.36
N ASN A 47 9.41 -7.68 8.37
CA ASN A 47 9.74 -6.79 9.49
C ASN A 47 8.60 -6.63 10.51
N SER A 48 7.65 -7.58 10.54
CA SER A 48 6.50 -7.65 11.46
C SER A 48 5.44 -6.57 11.30
N ASN A 49 5.46 -5.79 10.22
CA ASN A 49 4.46 -4.76 9.96
C ASN A 49 3.71 -5.02 8.66
N ILE A 50 2.51 -4.44 8.57
CA ILE A 50 1.74 -4.35 7.32
C ILE A 50 1.76 -2.89 6.88
N TYR A 51 2.01 -2.66 5.60
CA TYR A 51 2.06 -1.33 4.99
C TYR A 51 0.91 -1.16 4.03
N ILE A 52 0.19 -0.04 4.11
CA ILE A 52 -0.87 0.32 3.17
C ILE A 52 -0.33 1.45 2.29
N TYR A 53 -0.33 1.25 0.98
CA TYR A 53 0.10 2.24 0.00
C TYR A 53 -1.07 2.73 -0.83
N SER A 54 -1.16 4.04 -1.02
CA SER A 54 -1.99 4.64 -2.08
C SER A 54 -1.22 4.56 -3.40
N ILE A 55 -1.73 3.77 -4.33
CA ILE A 55 -1.10 3.54 -5.63
C ILE A 55 -1.76 4.45 -6.66
N PRO A 56 -1.00 5.34 -7.33
CA PRO A 56 -1.54 6.18 -8.40
C PRO A 56 -1.72 5.39 -9.70
N HIS A 57 -2.47 5.95 -10.65
CA HIS A 57 -2.52 5.43 -12.01
C HIS A 57 -1.15 5.50 -12.71
N PRO A 58 -0.72 4.46 -13.44
CA PRO A 58 0.55 4.47 -14.16
C PRO A 58 0.65 5.59 -15.20
N GLU A 59 -0.46 5.95 -15.85
CA GLU A 59 -0.51 7.02 -16.85
C GLU A 59 -0.12 8.37 -16.24
N SER A 60 -0.54 8.61 -15.00
CA SER A 60 -0.24 9.85 -14.28
C SER A 60 1.25 9.96 -13.93
N LEU A 61 1.98 8.84 -13.81
CA LEU A 61 3.43 8.83 -13.57
C LEU A 61 4.28 9.00 -14.84
N ALA A 62 3.72 8.67 -16.01
CA ALA A 62 4.49 8.67 -17.27
C ALA A 62 5.00 10.07 -17.66
N SER A 63 4.36 11.13 -17.18
CA SER A 63 4.81 12.51 -17.29
C SER A 63 6.11 12.80 -16.52
N PHE A 64 6.49 11.95 -15.56
CA PHE A 64 7.65 12.17 -14.69
C PHE A 64 8.88 11.32 -15.06
N THR A 65 8.72 10.18 -15.77
CA THR A 65 9.84 9.27 -16.06
C THR A 65 9.72 8.58 -17.42
N GLU A 66 10.73 8.73 -18.30
CA GLU A 66 10.77 8.09 -19.63
C GLU A 66 10.96 6.56 -19.60
N ASN A 67 11.45 6.02 -18.47
CA ASN A 67 11.64 4.58 -18.25
C ASN A 67 10.62 4.08 -17.21
N ALA A 68 10.21 2.82 -17.34
CA ALA A 68 9.18 2.16 -16.52
C ALA A 68 9.09 2.74 -15.09
N PRO A 69 7.95 3.35 -14.71
CA PRO A 69 7.89 4.15 -13.50
C PRO A 69 8.17 3.30 -12.27
N LEU A 70 9.34 3.51 -11.67
CA LEU A 70 9.66 3.03 -10.33
C LEU A 70 9.10 4.03 -9.34
N TYR A 71 7.95 3.69 -8.76
CA TYR A 71 7.29 4.51 -7.76
C TYR A 71 7.80 4.15 -6.37
N SER A 72 8.51 5.10 -5.74
CA SER A 72 8.85 5.01 -4.33
C SER A 72 7.97 5.97 -3.58
N THR A 73 7.08 5.45 -2.74
CA THR A 73 6.18 6.26 -1.92
C THR A 73 6.25 5.86 -0.46
N SER A 74 5.91 6.82 0.40
CA SER A 74 5.71 6.53 1.81
C SER A 74 4.38 5.81 1.99
N PRO A 75 4.30 4.82 2.88
CA PRO A 75 3.03 4.16 3.18
C PRO A 75 2.03 5.17 3.75
N SER A 76 0.80 5.11 3.25
CA SER A 76 -0.34 5.91 3.74
C SER A 76 -0.73 5.52 5.17
N ALA A 77 -0.52 4.24 5.54
CA ALA A 77 -0.67 3.75 6.89
C ALA A 77 0.25 2.55 7.18
N VAL A 78 0.59 2.36 8.46
CA VAL A 78 1.34 1.21 8.94
C VAL A 78 0.55 0.53 10.05
N LEU A 79 0.30 -0.77 9.91
CA LEU A 79 -0.36 -1.57 10.93
C LEU A 79 0.69 -2.38 11.69
N HIS A 80 0.62 -2.27 13.00
CA HIS A 80 1.42 -3.04 13.95
C HIS A 80 0.52 -4.14 14.53
N PRO A 81 0.70 -5.41 14.16
CA PRO A 81 -0.07 -6.51 14.74
C PRO A 81 0.09 -6.51 16.27
N LEU A 82 -0.99 -6.83 16.99
CA LEU A 82 -1.08 -6.82 18.45
C LEU A 82 -0.31 -7.98 19.10
N PHE A 83 0.96 -8.16 18.76
CA PHE A 83 1.99 -8.95 19.45
C PHE A 83 3.40 -8.39 19.12
N GLY A 84 3.48 -7.15 18.65
CA GLY A 84 4.73 -6.49 18.23
C GLY A 84 5.55 -5.89 19.38
N ASP A 85 4.94 -5.72 20.56
CA ASP A 85 5.71 -5.43 21.77
C ASP A 85 6.50 -6.67 22.16
N PRO A 86 7.80 -6.55 22.50
CA PRO A 86 8.57 -7.68 22.96
C PRO A 86 7.96 -8.16 24.29
N CYS A 87 7.09 -9.17 24.23
CA CYS A 87 6.95 -10.11 25.34
C CYS A 87 8.37 -10.47 25.75
N PHE A 88 8.74 -10.12 26.98
CA PHE A 88 10.07 -10.32 27.56
C PHE A 88 10.54 -11.75 27.28
N GLY A 89 11.32 -11.95 26.21
CA GLY A 89 11.76 -13.26 25.76
C GLY A 89 11.16 -13.73 24.43
N THR A 90 11.81 -13.32 23.34
CA THR A 90 11.94 -14.11 22.09
C THR A 90 10.68 -14.39 21.26
N ARG A 91 10.37 -13.48 20.32
CA ARG A 91 10.46 -13.68 18.85
C ARG A 91 9.72 -12.53 18.15
N LYS A 92 10.39 -11.83 17.24
CA LYS A 92 9.68 -10.97 16.28
C LYS A 92 8.80 -11.89 15.43
N SER A 93 7.48 -11.79 15.56
CA SER A 93 6.54 -12.53 14.70
C SER A 93 6.54 -11.89 13.31
N MET A 94 6.59 -12.68 12.24
CA MET A 94 6.50 -12.14 10.88
C MET A 94 5.04 -12.03 10.45
N CYS A 95 4.70 -10.97 9.72
CA CYS A 95 3.43 -10.91 9.00
C CYS A 95 3.55 -11.77 7.75
N ILE A 96 2.85 -12.91 7.72
CA ILE A 96 2.92 -13.86 6.60
C ILE A 96 1.66 -13.87 5.73
N SER A 97 0.56 -13.31 6.23
CA SER A 97 -0.69 -13.20 5.50
C SER A 97 -1.50 -12.01 5.97
N LEU A 98 -2.31 -11.47 5.07
CA LEU A 98 -3.26 -10.40 5.35
C LEU A 98 -4.56 -10.62 4.57
N CYS A 99 -5.66 -10.09 5.06
CA CYS A 99 -6.90 -9.99 4.31
C CYS A 99 -7.65 -8.72 4.69
N TRP A 100 -8.41 -8.20 3.74
CA TRP A 100 -9.32 -7.08 3.97
C TRP A 100 -10.66 -7.62 4.47
N GLN A 101 -11.21 -6.96 5.48
CA GLN A 101 -12.55 -7.23 5.98
C GLN A 101 -13.40 -5.98 5.77
N LYS A 102 -14.55 -6.11 5.12
CA LYS A 102 -15.55 -5.03 5.08
C LYS A 102 -16.02 -4.77 6.51
N SER A 103 -16.03 -3.51 6.95
CA SER A 103 -16.70 -3.12 8.18
C SER A 103 -17.94 -2.30 7.84
N ASP A 104 -19.03 -2.55 8.54
CA ASP A 104 -20.28 -1.81 8.40
C ASP A 104 -20.20 -0.39 9.03
N ALA A 105 -19.08 -0.06 9.67
CA ALA A 105 -18.89 1.19 10.40
C ALA A 105 -18.62 2.43 9.51
N TYR A 106 -18.41 2.26 8.21
CA TYR A 106 -18.02 3.36 7.30
C TYR A 106 -18.68 3.30 5.91
N GLU A 107 -19.99 3.06 5.82
CA GLU A 107 -20.69 3.34 4.55
C GLU A 107 -20.84 4.87 4.40
N ARG A 108 -20.15 5.44 3.40
CA ARG A 108 -20.39 6.82 2.91
C ARG A 108 -21.48 6.82 1.86
#